data_AF-A0A9D5VK64-F1
#
_entry.id   AF-A0A9D5VK64-F1
#
_cell.length_a   1.000
_cell.length_b   1.000
_cell.length_c   1.000
_cell.angle_alpha   90.00
_cell.angle_beta   90.00
_cell.angle_gamma   90.00
#
_symmetry.space_group_name_H-M   'P 1'
#
loop_
_entity.id
_entity.type
_entity.pdbx_description
1 polymer ?
#
loop_
_entity_poly.entity_id
_entity_poly.type
_entity_poly.pdbx_seq_one_letter_code
_entity_poly.pdbx_strand_id
1 'polypeptide(L)' 'MIHALGDAPTARRVLEVAKECGLLEAFAALLNQEAHRKMREYVENKFAITCVLIDFDGTVLDTI' A
#
# COMPACT_ATOMS: atom_id res chain seq x y z
N MET A 1 -14.88 -10.09 6.38
CA MET A 1 -13.60 -9.44 6.73
C MET A 1 -13.01 -8.64 5.56
N ILE A 2 -12.79 -9.21 4.37
CA ILE A 2 -12.30 -8.44 3.20
C ILE A 2 -13.30 -7.35 2.73
N HIS A 3 -14.61 -7.60 2.81
CA HIS A 3 -15.64 -6.59 2.44
C HIS A 3 -15.49 -5.26 3.19
N ALA A 4 -15.07 -5.27 4.46
CA ALA A 4 -14.92 -4.06 5.27
C ALA A 4 -13.80 -3.13 4.79
N LEU A 5 -12.81 -3.65 4.06
CA LEU A 5 -11.76 -2.84 3.42
C LEU A 5 -12.30 -2.12 2.17
N GLY A 6 -13.16 -2.80 1.40
CA GLY A 6 -13.77 -2.25 0.17
C GLY A 6 -14.79 -1.14 0.44
N ASP A 7 -15.44 -1.18 1.62
CA ASP A 7 -16.46 -0.22 2.03
C ASP A 7 -15.88 1.00 2.79
N ALA A 8 -14.56 1.03 3.03
CA ALA A 8 -13.93 2.11 3.78
C ALA A 8 -13.89 3.42 2.94
N PRO A 9 -14.46 4.53 3.45
CA PRO A 9 -14.66 5.75 2.65
C PRO A 9 -13.38 6.57 2.43
N THR A 10 -12.29 6.25 3.15
CA THR A 10 -11.02 6.99 3.07
C THR A 10 -9.83 6.02 3.13
N ALA A 11 -8.71 6.41 2.53
CA ALA A 11 -7.45 5.64 2.62
C ALA A 11 -7.02 5.39 4.07
N ARG A 12 -7.25 6.37 4.96
CA ARG A 12 -7.02 6.23 6.40
C ARG A 12 -7.87 5.12 7.00
N ARG A 13 -9.18 5.08 6.68
CA ARG A 13 -10.06 4.04 7.22
C ARG A 13 -9.70 2.65 6.69
N VAL A 14 -9.25 2.53 5.44
CA VAL A 14 -8.73 1.26 4.89
C VAL A 14 -7.56 0.75 5.73
N LEU A 15 -6.59 1.62 6.04
CA LEU A 15 -5.44 1.25 6.88
C LEU A 15 -5.83 0.88 8.31
N GLU A 16 -6.76 1.63 8.93
CA GLU A 16 -7.28 1.31 10.26
C GLU A 16 -7.97 -0.07 10.28
N VAL A 17 -8.81 -0.38 9.28
CA VAL A 17 -9.44 -1.70 9.17
C VAL A 17 -8.40 -2.80 8.94
N ALA A 18 -7.37 -2.55 8.13
CA ALA A 18 -6.28 -3.51 7.92
C ALA A 18 -5.50 -3.79 9.22
N LYS A 19 -5.26 -2.76 10.04
CA LYS A 19 -4.68 -2.87 11.39
C LYS A 19 -5.57 -3.69 12.31
N GLU A 20 -6.86 -3.34 12.39
CA GLU A 20 -7.86 -4.03 13.23
C GLU A 20 -7.97 -5.53 12.88
N CYS A 21 -7.79 -5.88 11.60
CA CYS A 21 -7.84 -7.27 11.12
C CYS A 21 -6.51 -8.03 11.22
N GLY A 22 -5.42 -7.38 11.66
CA GLY A 22 -4.07 -7.98 11.68
C GLY A 22 -3.50 -8.25 10.28
N LEU A 23 -3.96 -7.52 9.26
CA LEU A 23 -3.59 -7.69 7.85
C LEU A 23 -2.70 -6.55 7.32
N LEU A 24 -2.27 -5.61 8.18
CA LEU A 24 -1.55 -4.41 7.76
C LEU A 24 -0.33 -4.73 6.90
N GLU A 25 0.53 -5.65 7.33
CA GLU A 25 1.78 -5.97 6.63
C GLU A 25 1.52 -6.55 5.23
N ALA A 26 0.62 -7.53 5.14
CA ALA A 26 0.25 -8.13 3.85
C ALA A 26 -0.42 -7.11 2.92
N PHE A 27 -1.27 -6.23 3.46
CA PHE A 27 -1.90 -5.16 2.70
C PHE A 27 -0.88 -4.12 2.23
N ALA A 28 0.05 -3.71 3.08
CA ALA A 28 1.12 -2.76 2.75
C ALA A 28 2.02 -3.29 1.63
N ALA A 29 2.44 -4.55 1.71
CA ALA A 29 3.24 -5.19 0.66
C ALA A 29 2.50 -5.25 -0.68
N LEU A 30 1.21 -5.66 -0.68
CA LEU A 30 0.39 -5.68 -1.89
C LEU A 30 0.20 -4.28 -2.50
N LEU A 31 -0.04 -3.27 -1.65
CA LEU A 31 -0.21 -1.89 -2.10
C LEU A 31 1.09 -1.34 -2.71
N ASN A 32 2.23 -1.58 -2.06
CA ASN A 32 3.52 -1.11 -2.53
C ASN A 32 3.94 -1.80 -3.84
N GLN A 33 3.69 -3.10 -3.96
CA GLN A 33 3.92 -3.85 -5.20
C GLN A 33 3.08 -3.33 -6.36
N GLU A 34 1.80 -3.02 -6.12
CA GLU A 34 0.91 -2.49 -7.15
C GLU A 34 1.30 -1.06 -7.56
N ALA A 35 1.72 -0.22 -6.60
CA ALA A 35 2.27 1.10 -6.89
C ALA A 35 3.54 1.01 -7.74
N HIS A 36 4.48 0.14 -7.35
CA HIS A 36 5.71 -0.11 -8.10
C HIS A 36 5.40 -0.61 -9.53
N ARG A 37 4.47 -1.56 -9.68
CA ARG A 37 4.04 -2.09 -11.00
C ARG A 37 3.52 -0.97 -11.90
N LYS A 38 2.58 -0.15 -11.42
CA LYS A 38 2.03 0.98 -12.18
C LYS A 38 3.12 1.98 -12.58
N MET A 39 4.11 2.17 -11.73
CA MET A 39 5.20 3.10 -12.00
C MET A 39 6.21 2.57 -13.00
N ARG A 40 6.53 1.28 -12.94
CA ARG A 40 7.30 0.58 -13.98
C ARG A 40 6.64 0.67 -15.35
N GLU A 41 5.32 0.51 -15.40
CA GLU A 41 4.52 0.68 -16.61
C GLU A 41 4.58 2.11 -17.13
N TYR A 42 4.36 3.10 -16.26
CA TYR A 42 4.41 4.52 -16.63
C TYR A 42 5.76 4.96 -17.21
N VAL A 43 6.87 4.48 -16.64
CA VAL A 43 8.22 4.84 -17.12
C VAL A 43 8.76 3.91 -18.21
N GLU A 44 7.95 2.96 -18.71
CA GLU A 44 8.35 1.96 -19.70
C GLU A 44 9.64 1.19 -19.32
N ASN A 45 9.82 0.91 -18.03
CA ASN A 45 11.02 0.24 -17.48
C ASN A 45 12.36 0.96 -17.78
N LYS A 46 12.34 2.26 -18.13
CA LYS A 46 13.56 3.02 -18.48
C LYS A 46 14.42 3.40 -17.28
N PHE A 47 13.84 3.43 -16.08
CA PHE A 47 14.52 3.81 -14.84
C PHE A 47 14.38 2.74 -13.78
N ALA A 48 15.40 2.62 -12.92
CA ALA A 48 15.25 1.92 -11.65
C ALA A 48 14.29 2.73 -10.77
N ILE A 49 13.27 2.06 -10.22
CA ILE A 49 12.28 2.65 -9.34
C ILE A 49 12.42 1.98 -7.98
N THR A 50 12.39 2.78 -6.93
CA THR A 50 12.24 2.33 -5.55
C THR A 50 10.97 2.97 -4.99
N CYS A 51 10.13 2.18 -4.33
CA CYS A 51 8.89 2.62 -3.72
C CYS A 51 8.96 2.41 -2.21
N VAL A 52 8.78 3.50 -1.46
CA VAL A 52 8.70 3.48 0.01
C VAL A 52 7.29 3.84 0.39
N LEU A 53 6.60 2.93 1.07
CA LEU A 53 5.27 3.17 1.62
C LEU A 53 5.40 3.70 3.05
N ILE A 54 4.79 4.84 3.33
CA ILE A 54 4.87 5.53 4.61
C ILE A 54 3.45 5.79 5.14
N ASP A 55 3.22 5.49 6.41
CA ASP A 55 1.96 5.78 7.11
C ASP A 55 1.85 7.28 7.47
N PHE A 56 0.66 7.71 7.88
CA PHE A 56 0.36 9.09 8.24
C PHE A 56 1.18 9.64 9.42
N ASP A 57 1.74 8.76 10.26
CA ASP A 57 2.61 9.12 11.39
C ASP A 57 4.11 9.13 11.02
N GLY A 58 4.45 8.85 9.76
CA GLY A 58 5.84 8.76 9.28
C GLY A 58 6.47 7.38 9.40
N THR A 59 5.74 6.38 9.90
CA THR A 59 6.23 4.99 9.97
C THR A 59 6.39 4.40 8.57
N VAL A 60 7.55 3.82 8.27
CA VAL A 60 7.75 3.07 7.02
C VAL A 60 7.01 1.73 7.14
N LEU A 61 6.10 1.47 6.20
CA LEU A 61 5.28 0.25 6.17
C LEU A 61 5.88 -0.84 5.27
N ASP A 62 6.46 -0.45 4.13
CA ASP A 62 7.10 -1.38 3.19
C ASP A 62 8.09 -0.66 2.26
N THR A 63 9.02 -1.39 1.66
CA THR A 63 9.99 -0.85 0.68
C THR A 63 10.28 -1.88 -0.42
N ILE A 64 10.24 -1.44 -1.68
CA ILE A 64 10.55 -2.22 -2.90
C ILE A 64 11.54 -1.46 -3.78
#